data_AF-A0ABD5S5M6-F1
#
_entry.id   AF-A0ABD5S5M6-F1
#
_cell.length_a   1.000
_cell.length_b   1.000
_cell.length_c   1.000
_cell.angle_alpha   90.00
_cell.angle_beta   90.00
_cell.angle_gamma   90.00
#
_symmetry.space_group_name_H-M   'P 1'
#
loop_
_entity.id
_entity.type
_entity.pdbx_description
1 polymer ?
#
loop_
_entity_poly.entity_id
_entity_poly.type
_entity_poly.pdbx_seq_one_letter_code
_entity_poly.pdbx_strand_id
1 'polypeptide(L)'
;AADDLGERYAVPPVVQGAVIAAAGSSFPELASTVVAVYQYDAFELGLGAVLGSAVYNILVIPSVSALSDRGTLSANRDLVYKEAQFYLLSLATLLLVLSLAVIYVPVADTANALDGRLTPGLALLLVGLYGLYIFIQYADAVEYVPEVPVPDVGGRPWLTLLASLALVVVGAELLVRAAVGF
;
A
#
# COMPACT_ATOMS: atom_id res chain seq x y z
N ALA A 1 15.60 -0.59 11.70
CA ALA A 1 14.93 -1.87 12.06
C ALA A 1 14.59 -2.67 10.80
N ALA A 2 13.88 -2.08 9.83
CA ALA A 2 13.72 -2.67 8.50
C ALA A 2 15.05 -2.77 7.73
N ASP A 3 15.91 -1.76 7.83
CA ASP A 3 17.21 -1.76 7.12
C ASP A 3 18.22 -2.81 7.66
N ASP A 4 18.27 -3.05 8.99
CA ASP A 4 19.11 -4.10 9.61
C ASP A 4 18.60 -5.52 9.29
N LEU A 5 17.32 -5.65 8.90
CA LEU A 5 16.74 -6.87 8.33
C LEU A 5 16.98 -6.99 6.82
N GLY A 6 17.27 -5.90 6.12
CA GLY A 6 17.55 -5.90 4.68
C GLY A 6 19.00 -6.24 4.33
N GLU A 7 19.97 -5.69 5.08
CA GLU A 7 21.41 -5.85 4.79
C GLU A 7 21.98 -7.23 5.17
N ARG A 8 21.32 -7.98 6.06
CA ARG A 8 21.79 -9.32 6.49
C ARG A 8 21.37 -10.48 5.59
N TYR A 9 20.63 -10.20 4.52
CA TYR A 9 20.02 -11.22 3.68
C TYR A 9 20.41 -11.01 2.21
N ALA A 10 21.51 -11.63 1.80
CA ALA A 10 21.80 -11.82 0.37
C ALA A 10 20.72 -12.77 -0.21
N VAL A 11 19.96 -12.24 -1.18
CA VAL A 11 18.49 -12.21 -1.48
C VAL A 11 17.70 -13.58 -1.39
N PRO A 12 16.32 -13.73 -1.36
CA PRO A 12 15.19 -12.85 -1.67
C PRO A 12 14.28 -12.51 -0.46
N PRO A 13 14.71 -11.60 0.40
CA PRO A 13 13.85 -10.83 1.31
C PRO A 13 12.71 -10.08 0.60
N VAL A 14 12.61 -10.14 -0.73
CA VAL A 14 11.69 -9.34 -1.54
C VAL A 14 10.24 -9.62 -1.15
N VAL A 15 9.86 -10.86 -0.85
CA VAL A 15 8.44 -11.17 -0.59
C VAL A 15 8.06 -11.15 0.89
N GLN A 16 8.99 -11.36 1.82
CA GLN A 16 8.69 -11.18 3.26
C GLN A 16 9.05 -9.78 3.74
N GLY A 17 10.26 -9.30 3.43
CA GLY A 17 10.72 -7.95 3.78
C GLY A 17 9.93 -6.87 3.06
N ALA A 18 9.75 -6.95 1.73
CA ALA A 18 9.00 -5.91 1.03
C ALA A 18 7.50 -6.00 1.30
N VAL A 19 6.89 -7.17 1.45
CA VAL A 19 5.45 -7.24 1.82
C VAL A 19 5.22 -6.82 3.26
N ILE A 20 6.05 -7.23 4.23
CA ILE A 20 5.91 -6.80 5.62
C ILE A 20 6.29 -5.31 5.77
N ALA A 21 7.33 -4.83 5.09
CA ALA A 21 7.69 -3.42 5.09
C ALA A 21 6.65 -2.56 4.37
N ALA A 22 6.11 -3.02 3.23
CA ALA A 22 5.04 -2.31 2.50
C ALA A 22 3.72 -2.36 3.26
N ALA A 23 3.37 -3.49 3.88
CA ALA A 23 2.21 -3.59 4.76
C ALA A 23 2.39 -2.71 6.00
N GLY A 24 3.59 -2.65 6.58
CA GLY A 24 3.92 -1.80 7.71
C GLY A 24 3.92 -0.32 7.37
N SER A 25 4.43 0.07 6.20
CA SER A 25 4.43 1.45 5.73
C SER A 25 3.06 1.94 5.29
N SER A 26 2.20 1.04 4.79
CA SER A 26 0.83 1.37 4.34
C SER A 26 -0.23 1.14 5.42
N PHE A 27 0.16 0.60 6.58
CA PHE A 27 -0.70 0.42 7.75
C PHE A 27 -1.28 1.73 8.30
N PRO A 28 -0.52 2.84 8.43
CA PRO A 28 -1.07 4.12 8.87
C PRO A 28 -2.18 4.62 7.93
N GLU A 29 -1.99 4.48 6.63
CA GLU A 29 -2.95 4.87 5.59
C GLU A 29 -4.19 3.99 5.63
N LEU A 30 -4.02 2.67 5.78
CA LEU A 30 -5.14 1.76 5.95
C LEU A 30 -5.92 2.12 7.23
N ALA A 31 -5.23 2.31 8.35
CA ALA A 31 -5.86 2.65 9.63
C ALA A 31 -6.62 3.98 9.58
N SER A 32 -5.99 5.05 9.06
CA SER A 32 -6.63 6.36 8.92
C SER A 32 -7.83 6.33 7.97
N THR A 33 -7.73 5.61 6.86
CA THR A 33 -8.83 5.45 5.89
C THR A 33 -9.98 4.65 6.47
N VAL A 34 -9.71 3.52 7.13
CA VAL A 34 -10.74 2.69 7.78
C VAL A 34 -11.43 3.48 8.89
N VAL A 35 -10.68 4.23 9.71
CA VAL A 35 -11.26 5.09 10.75
C VAL A 35 -12.12 6.20 10.11
N ALA A 36 -11.65 6.89 9.06
CA ALA A 36 -12.43 7.90 8.36
C ALA A 36 -13.77 7.36 7.81
N VAL A 37 -13.75 6.18 7.19
CA VAL A 37 -14.95 5.57 6.60
C VAL A 37 -15.89 5.00 7.67
N TYR A 38 -15.39 4.19 8.61
CA TYR A 38 -16.25 3.51 9.59
C TYR A 38 -16.70 4.38 10.75
N GLN A 39 -15.85 5.31 11.21
CA GLN A 39 -16.14 6.14 12.38
C GLN A 39 -16.82 7.46 12.02
N TYR A 40 -16.57 8.00 10.82
CA TYR A 40 -17.01 9.34 10.41
C TYR A 40 -17.84 9.36 9.11
N ASP A 41 -18.16 8.20 8.52
CA ASP A 41 -18.91 8.07 7.25
C ASP A 41 -18.32 8.90 6.09
N ALA A 42 -17.01 9.16 6.15
CA ALA A 42 -16.30 10.07 5.25
C ALA A 42 -15.54 9.31 4.16
N PHE A 43 -16.27 8.59 3.31
CA PHE A 43 -15.68 7.75 2.25
C PHE A 43 -14.80 8.56 1.28
N GLU A 44 -15.25 9.74 0.86
CA GLU A 44 -14.49 10.61 -0.05
C GLU A 44 -13.18 11.10 0.56
N LEU A 45 -13.18 11.41 1.86
CA LEU A 45 -11.98 11.79 2.61
C LEU A 45 -10.98 10.63 2.66
N GLY A 46 -11.47 9.43 2.95
CA GLY A 46 -10.65 8.22 2.95
C GLY A 46 -10.05 7.91 1.57
N LEU A 47 -10.84 8.00 0.51
CA LEU A 47 -10.38 7.81 -0.86
C LEU A 47 -9.34 8.88 -1.26
N GLY A 48 -9.58 10.14 -0.91
CA GLY A 48 -8.66 11.25 -1.14
C GLY A 48 -7.32 11.05 -0.42
N ALA A 49 -7.33 10.53 0.81
CA ALA A 49 -6.11 10.22 1.56
C ALA A 49 -5.29 9.11 0.88
N VAL A 50 -5.93 8.02 0.43
CA VAL A 50 -5.26 6.93 -0.29
C VAL A 50 -4.64 7.41 -1.60
N LEU A 51 -5.40 8.14 -2.43
CA LEU A 51 -4.91 8.68 -3.70
C LEU A 51 -3.79 9.71 -3.49
N GLY A 52 -3.92 10.56 -2.47
CA GLY A 52 -2.89 11.54 -2.10
C GLY A 52 -1.58 10.88 -1.68
N SER A 53 -1.62 9.85 -0.84
CA SER A 53 -0.44 9.08 -0.43
C SER A 53 0.22 8.39 -1.63
N ALA A 54 -0.57 7.78 -2.51
CA ALA A 54 -0.10 7.19 -3.77
C ALA A 54 0.70 8.18 -4.65
N VAL A 55 0.19 9.40 -4.84
CA VAL A 55 0.86 10.45 -5.60
C VAL A 55 2.14 10.92 -4.88
N TYR A 56 2.08 11.13 -3.57
CA TYR A 56 3.23 11.55 -2.77
C TYR A 56 4.37 10.52 -2.81
N ASN A 57 4.03 9.23 -2.67
CA ASN A 57 5.00 8.15 -2.63
C ASN A 57 5.74 7.95 -3.96
N ILE A 58 5.13 8.31 -5.09
CA ILE A 58 5.76 8.18 -6.41
C ILE A 58 6.51 9.42 -6.83
N LEU A 59 6.01 10.60 -6.47
CA LEU A 59 6.62 11.85 -6.94
C LEU A 59 7.64 12.39 -5.94
N VAL A 60 7.28 12.46 -4.66
CA VAL A 60 8.07 13.16 -3.66
C VAL A 60 9.18 12.28 -3.10
N ILE A 61 8.86 11.07 -2.65
CA ILE A 61 9.85 10.19 -2.01
C ILE A 61 11.05 9.91 -2.92
N PRO A 62 10.89 9.47 -4.19
CA PRO A 62 12.04 9.18 -5.06
C PRO A 62 12.81 10.45 -5.41
N SER A 63 12.12 11.58 -5.61
CA SER A 63 12.76 12.86 -5.93
C SER A 63 13.61 13.37 -4.77
N VAL A 64 13.11 13.32 -3.54
CA VAL A 64 13.86 13.73 -2.34
C VAL A 64 15.03 12.78 -2.10
N SER A 65 14.85 11.47 -2.28
CA SER A 65 15.94 10.50 -2.19
C SER A 65 17.05 10.78 -3.20
N ALA A 66 16.69 11.09 -4.45
CA ALA A 66 17.65 11.43 -5.51
C ALA A 66 18.37 12.77 -5.26
N LEU A 67 17.69 13.75 -4.68
CA LEU A 67 18.30 15.05 -4.35
C LEU A 67 19.17 15.01 -3.10
N SER A 68 18.87 14.10 -2.16
CA SER A 68 19.60 13.97 -0.89
C SER A 68 20.83 13.08 -1.02
N ASP A 69 20.82 12.13 -1.94
CA ASP A 69 21.97 11.27 -2.21
C ASP A 69 23.06 12.04 -2.99
N ARG A 70 24.31 11.83 -2.58
CA ARG A 70 25.50 12.33 -3.30
C ARG A 70 26.07 11.28 -4.25
N GLY A 71 25.54 10.06 -4.24
CA GLY A 71 25.89 8.95 -5.12
C GLY A 71 25.01 8.84 -6.36
N THR A 72 25.25 7.79 -7.16
CA THR A 72 24.41 7.42 -8.30
C THR A 72 23.39 6.37 -7.85
N LEU A 73 22.11 6.74 -7.75
CA LEU A 73 21.03 5.79 -7.56
C LEU A 73 20.91 4.89 -8.81
N SER A 74 21.10 3.58 -8.66
CA SER A 74 20.91 2.60 -9.73
C SER A 74 19.58 1.86 -9.55
N ALA A 75 18.73 1.89 -10.56
CA ALA A 75 17.48 1.11 -10.58
C ALA A 75 17.66 -0.18 -11.39
N ASN A 76 17.20 -1.31 -10.83
CA ASN A 76 17.13 -2.57 -11.58
C ASN A 76 15.94 -2.53 -12.56
N ARG A 77 16.17 -2.90 -13.83
CA ARG A 77 15.12 -2.95 -14.86
C ARG A 77 13.98 -3.88 -14.46
N ASP A 78 14.27 -5.02 -13.84
CA ASP A 78 13.23 -6.00 -13.49
C ASP A 78 12.29 -5.44 -12.41
N LEU A 79 12.82 -4.69 -11.45
CA LEU A 79 12.04 -3.98 -10.43
C LEU A 79 11.14 -2.93 -11.07
N VAL A 80 11.70 -2.11 -11.97
CA VAL A 80 10.95 -1.02 -12.62
C VAL A 80 9.84 -1.57 -13.51
N TYR A 81 10.11 -2.58 -14.34
CA TYR A 81 9.09 -3.10 -15.24
C TYR A 81 8.01 -3.89 -14.52
N LYS A 82 8.36 -4.76 -13.56
CA LYS A 82 7.36 -5.60 -12.90
C LYS A 82 6.52 -4.81 -11.89
N GLU A 83 7.15 -4.11 -10.95
CA GLU A 83 6.43 -3.43 -9.87
C GLU A 83 5.69 -2.19 -10.37
N ALA A 84 6.30 -1.38 -11.26
CA ALA A 84 5.62 -0.18 -11.76
C ALA A 84 4.44 -0.52 -12.68
N GLN A 85 4.50 -1.61 -13.45
CA GLN A 85 3.36 -2.06 -14.25
C GLN A 85 2.20 -2.53 -13.37
N PHE A 86 2.47 -3.31 -12.33
CA PHE A 86 1.44 -3.71 -11.37
C PHE A 86 0.82 -2.52 -10.65
N TYR A 87 1.63 -1.52 -10.32
CA TYR A 87 1.13 -0.28 -9.74
C TYR A 87 0.21 0.48 -10.71
N LEU A 88 0.63 0.67 -11.96
CA LEU A 88 -0.20 1.31 -13.00
C LEU A 88 -1.49 0.54 -13.25
N LEU A 89 -1.42 -0.78 -13.30
CA LEU A 89 -2.58 -1.65 -13.44
C LEU A 89 -3.54 -1.49 -12.26
N SER A 90 -3.01 -1.41 -11.03
CA SER A 90 -3.81 -1.20 -9.81
C SER A 90 -4.55 0.13 -9.85
N LEU A 91 -3.89 1.22 -10.24
CA LEU A 91 -4.54 2.51 -10.44
C LEU A 91 -5.60 2.49 -11.54
N ALA A 92 -5.30 1.84 -12.66
CA ALA A 92 -6.25 1.70 -13.77
C ALA A 92 -7.49 0.91 -13.36
N THR A 93 -7.32 -0.19 -12.62
CA THR A 93 -8.44 -0.99 -12.10
C THR A 93 -9.25 -0.23 -11.06
N LEU A 94 -8.62 0.55 -10.17
CA LEU A 94 -9.32 1.43 -9.24
C LEU A 94 -10.20 2.44 -9.97
N LEU A 95 -9.64 3.16 -10.96
CA LEU A 95 -10.40 4.12 -11.76
C LEU A 95 -11.54 3.44 -12.54
N LEU A 96 -11.28 2.27 -13.11
CA LEU A 96 -12.30 1.48 -13.79
C LEU A 96 -13.44 1.12 -12.83
N VAL A 97 -13.14 0.59 -11.66
CA VAL A 97 -14.13 0.18 -10.65
C VAL A 97 -14.96 1.37 -10.17
N LEU A 98 -14.34 2.52 -9.90
CA LEU A 98 -15.06 3.74 -9.52
C LEU A 98 -15.94 4.25 -10.67
N SER A 99 -15.43 4.22 -11.90
CA SER A 99 -16.21 4.61 -13.09
C SER A 99 -17.42 3.69 -13.29
N LEU A 100 -17.24 2.37 -13.14
CA LEU A 100 -18.33 1.40 -13.22
C LEU A 100 -19.36 1.60 -12.11
N ALA A 101 -18.93 1.94 -10.90
CA ALA A 101 -19.84 2.25 -9.79
C ALA A 101 -20.73 3.46 -10.13
N VAL A 102 -20.17 4.53 -10.69
CA VAL A 102 -20.91 5.73 -11.11
C VAL A 102 -21.85 5.44 -12.29
N ILE A 103 -21.38 4.70 -13.30
CA ILE A 103 -22.15 4.46 -14.54
C ILE A 103 -23.28 3.44 -14.31
N TYR A 104 -23.01 2.34 -13.63
CA TYR A 104 -23.95 1.21 -13.52
C TYR A 104 -24.72 1.16 -12.21
N VAL A 105 -24.24 1.83 -11.16
CA VAL A 105 -24.91 1.87 -9.84
C VAL A 105 -25.04 3.31 -9.32
N PRO A 106 -25.70 4.21 -10.07
CA PRO A 106 -25.84 5.61 -9.67
C PRO A 106 -26.77 5.76 -8.45
N VAL A 107 -26.47 6.73 -7.59
CA VAL A 107 -27.36 7.16 -6.50
C VAL A 107 -28.33 8.19 -7.07
N ALA A 108 -29.60 7.82 -7.18
CA ALA A 108 -30.60 8.56 -7.96
C ALA A 108 -31.07 9.91 -7.37
N ASP A 109 -30.48 10.40 -6.27
CA ASP A 109 -31.12 11.45 -5.44
C ASP A 109 -30.45 12.83 -5.50
N THR A 110 -29.35 12.99 -6.23
CA THR A 110 -28.67 14.29 -6.33
C THR A 110 -28.74 14.78 -7.77
N ALA A 111 -29.59 15.78 -8.04
CA ALA A 111 -29.90 16.31 -9.37
C ALA A 111 -28.70 16.82 -10.21
N ASN A 112 -27.48 16.82 -9.66
CA ASN A 112 -26.23 17.20 -10.32
C ASN A 112 -24.98 16.45 -9.81
N ALA A 113 -25.10 15.40 -8.97
CA ALA A 113 -23.92 14.68 -8.46
C ALA A 113 -23.70 13.37 -9.21
N LEU A 114 -22.46 13.13 -9.63
CA LEU A 114 -22.03 11.89 -10.29
C LEU A 114 -21.67 10.84 -9.22
N ASP A 115 -22.65 10.51 -8.38
CA ASP A 115 -22.43 9.63 -7.23
C ASP A 115 -22.76 8.18 -7.60
N GLY A 116 -21.83 7.27 -7.32
CA GLY A 116 -21.96 5.83 -7.56
C GLY A 116 -21.80 5.03 -6.28
N ARG A 117 -22.50 3.89 -6.18
CA ARG A 117 -22.33 2.96 -5.05
C ARG A 117 -21.32 1.88 -5.39
N LEU A 118 -20.27 1.79 -4.59
CA LEU A 118 -19.32 0.68 -4.67
C LEU A 118 -19.99 -0.60 -4.14
N THR A 119 -20.33 -1.53 -5.03
CA THR A 119 -20.91 -2.81 -4.63
C THR A 119 -19.81 -3.81 -4.25
N PRO A 120 -20.11 -4.81 -3.40
CA PRO A 120 -19.15 -5.87 -3.07
C PRO A 120 -18.58 -6.57 -4.31
N GLY A 121 -19.40 -6.77 -5.36
CA GLY A 121 -18.95 -7.37 -6.62
C GLY A 121 -17.88 -6.55 -7.34
N LEU A 122 -18.01 -5.22 -7.34
CA LEU A 122 -17.00 -4.33 -7.90
C LEU A 122 -15.74 -4.28 -7.02
N ALA A 123 -15.90 -4.29 -5.69
CA ALA A 123 -14.78 -4.34 -4.75
C ALA A 123 -13.96 -5.65 -4.88
N LEU A 124 -14.61 -6.77 -5.21
CA LEU A 124 -13.92 -8.05 -5.46
C LEU A 124 -12.94 -7.99 -6.62
N LEU A 125 -13.12 -7.09 -7.60
CA LEU A 125 -12.15 -6.92 -8.68
C LEU A 125 -10.82 -6.35 -8.16
N LEU A 126 -10.88 -5.41 -7.21
CA LEU A 126 -9.70 -4.82 -6.57
C LEU A 126 -8.99 -5.85 -5.69
N VAL A 127 -9.76 -6.57 -4.86
CA VAL A 127 -9.21 -7.62 -3.99
C VAL A 127 -8.63 -8.76 -4.83
N GLY A 128 -9.30 -9.14 -5.92
CA GLY A 128 -8.84 -10.18 -6.84
C GLY A 128 -7.53 -9.82 -7.53
N LEU A 129 -7.38 -8.57 -7.99
CA LEU A 129 -6.12 -8.10 -8.56
C LEU A 129 -4.97 -8.10 -7.54
N TYR A 130 -5.24 -7.68 -6.30
CA TYR A 130 -4.26 -7.74 -5.22
C TYR A 130 -3.88 -9.20 -4.89
N GLY A 131 -4.86 -10.11 -4.88
CA GLY A 131 -4.61 -11.54 -4.71
C GLY A 131 -3.72 -12.12 -5.82
N LEU A 132 -3.95 -11.71 -7.08
CA LEU A 132 -3.10 -12.08 -8.21
C LEU A 132 -1.67 -11.54 -8.05
N TYR A 133 -1.51 -10.30 -7.60
CA TYR A 133 -0.20 -9.70 -7.33
C TYR A 133 0.58 -10.51 -6.28
N ILE A 134 -0.07 -10.86 -5.16
CA ILE A 134 0.54 -11.69 -4.11
C ILE A 134 0.85 -13.10 -4.64
N PHE A 135 -0.03 -13.70 -5.44
CA PHE A 135 0.21 -15.02 -6.03
C PHE A 135 1.44 -15.03 -6.93
N ILE A 136 1.60 -14.02 -7.80
CA ILE A 136 2.75 -13.90 -8.68
C ILE A 136 4.03 -13.68 -7.88
N GLN A 137 4.00 -12.83 -6.85
CA GLN A 137 5.15 -12.70 -5.95
C GLN A 137 5.49 -14.00 -5.22
N TYR A 138 4.49 -14.74 -4.76
CA TYR A 138 4.70 -16.02 -4.11
C TYR A 138 5.34 -17.04 -5.06
N ALA A 139 4.87 -17.12 -6.31
CA ALA A 139 5.46 -18.00 -7.31
C ALA A 139 6.95 -17.69 -7.56
N ASP A 140 7.27 -16.40 -7.74
CA ASP A 140 8.65 -15.93 -7.85
C ASP A 140 9.50 -16.26 -6.60
N ALA A 141 8.91 -16.14 -5.40
CA ALA A 141 9.61 -16.42 -4.15
C ALA A 141 9.93 -17.91 -3.99
N VAL A 142 9.04 -18.80 -4.43
CA VAL A 142 9.22 -20.26 -4.33
C VAL A 142 10.32 -20.75 -5.28
N GLU A 143 10.47 -20.12 -6.44
CA GLU A 143 11.50 -20.48 -7.43
C GLU A 143 12.89 -19.97 -7.05
N TYR A 144 12.99 -19.11 -6.04
CA TYR A 144 14.24 -18.50 -5.65
C TYR A 144 15.09 -19.40 -4.75
N VAL A 145 16.36 -19.60 -5.13
CA VAL A 145 17.36 -20.31 -4.31
C VAL A 145 18.36 -19.30 -3.75
N PRO A 146 18.42 -19.11 -2.41
CA PRO A 146 19.36 -18.17 -1.80
C PRO A 146 20.81 -18.63 -1.92
N GLU A 147 21.65 -17.69 -2.39
CA GLU A 147 23.10 -17.86 -2.47
C GLU A 147 23.74 -17.90 -1.06
N VAL A 148 23.08 -17.32 -0.05
CA VAL A 148 23.55 -17.29 1.34
C VAL A 148 22.49 -17.88 2.28
N PRO A 149 22.85 -18.81 3.18
CA PRO A 149 21.92 -19.36 4.16
C PRO A 149 21.32 -18.28 5.05
N VAL A 150 19.99 -18.28 5.13
CA VAL A 150 19.24 -17.31 5.93
C VAL A 150 19.43 -17.61 7.43
N PRO A 151 19.85 -16.63 8.26
CA PRO A 151 19.98 -16.85 9.70
C PRO A 151 18.61 -17.09 10.36
N ASP A 152 18.56 -18.02 11.31
CA ASP A 152 17.37 -18.22 12.16
C ASP A 152 17.19 -17.00 13.08
N VAL A 153 16.19 -16.18 12.79
CA VAL A 153 15.80 -15.01 13.57
C VAL A 153 14.71 -15.42 14.57
N GLY A 154 15.09 -15.56 15.85
CA GLY A 154 14.15 -15.89 16.94
C GLY A 154 12.99 -14.88 17.10
N GLY A 155 12.02 -15.12 17.99
CA GLY A 155 10.75 -14.37 18.05
C GLY A 155 10.77 -12.88 18.45
N ARG A 156 11.93 -12.30 18.79
CA ARG A 156 12.03 -10.89 19.24
C ARG A 156 11.72 -9.83 18.17
N PRO A 157 12.14 -9.96 16.90
CA PRO A 157 11.82 -9.02 15.83
C PRO A 157 10.33 -8.94 15.54
N TRP A 158 9.59 -10.04 15.70
CA TRP A 158 8.13 -10.07 15.55
C TRP A 158 7.41 -9.22 16.60
N LEU A 159 7.89 -9.23 17.85
CA LEU A 159 7.34 -8.37 18.90
C LEU A 159 7.61 -6.89 18.62
N THR A 160 8.81 -6.54 18.14
CA THR A 160 9.12 -5.15 17.77
C THR A 160 8.30 -4.68 16.57
N LEU A 161 8.03 -5.55 15.59
CA LEU A 161 7.15 -5.26 14.47
C LEU A 161 5.74 -4.94 14.96
N LEU A 162 5.15 -5.83 15.78
CA LEU A 162 3.81 -5.65 16.33
C LEU A 162 3.70 -4.36 17.16
N ALA A 163 4.72 -4.05 17.97
CA ALA A 163 4.76 -2.82 18.74
C ALA A 163 4.81 -1.56 17.84
N SER A 164 5.62 -1.58 16.77
CA SER A 164 5.66 -0.47 15.81
C SER A 164 4.34 -0.29 15.06
N LEU A 165 3.68 -1.38 14.70
CA LEU A 165 2.39 -1.37 14.02
C LEU A 165 1.30 -0.75 14.91
N ALA A 166 1.27 -1.12 16.19
CA ALA A 166 0.33 -0.57 17.17
C ALA A 166 0.55 0.94 17.38
N LEU A 167 1.80 1.38 17.47
CA LEU A 167 2.13 2.81 17.61
C LEU A 167 1.65 3.62 16.39
N VAL A 168 1.81 3.07 15.19
CA VAL A 168 1.35 3.66 13.94
C VAL A 168 -0.17 3.84 13.91
N VAL A 169 -0.94 2.83 14.35
CA VAL A 169 -2.40 2.91 14.43
C VAL A 169 -2.85 4.04 15.35
N VAL A 170 -2.23 4.14 16.53
CA VAL A 170 -2.53 5.21 17.50
C VAL A 170 -2.21 6.58 16.90
N GLY A 171 -1.07 6.72 16.22
CA GLY A 171 -0.69 7.95 15.54
C GLY A 171 -1.68 8.36 14.45
N ALA A 172 -2.10 7.41 13.61
CA ALA A 172 -3.07 7.63 12.55
C ALA A 172 -4.44 8.08 13.11
N GLU A 173 -4.91 7.44 14.19
CA GLU A 173 -6.16 7.81 14.87
C GLU A 173 -6.11 9.24 15.41
N LEU A 174 -5.00 9.63 16.06
CA LEU A 174 -4.81 11.00 16.57
C LEU A 174 -4.83 12.04 15.45
N LEU A 175 -4.24 11.72 14.30
CA LEU A 175 -4.17 12.61 13.15
C LEU A 175 -5.54 12.80 12.50
N VAL A 176 -6.32 11.73 12.34
CA VAL A 176 -7.71 11.81 11.85
C VAL A 176 -8.59 12.60 12.82
N ARG A 177 -8.47 12.34 14.13
CA ARG A 177 -9.19 13.12 15.15
C ARG A 177 -8.85 14.61 15.09
N ALA A 178 -7.58 14.95 14.84
CA ALA A 178 -7.17 16.34 14.66
C ALA A 178 -7.78 16.95 13.38
N ALA A 179 -7.80 16.20 12.28
CA ALA A 179 -8.34 16.69 11.00
C ALA A 179 -9.86 16.89 11.01
N VAL A 180 -10.62 16.02 11.70
CA VAL A 180 -12.09 16.12 11.83
C VAL A 180 -12.51 17.10 12.94
N GLY A 181 -11.60 17.41 13.88
CA GLY A 181 -11.82 18.35 14.97
C GLY A 181 -11.64 19.83 14.62
N PHE A 182 -11.24 20.15 13.38
CA PHE A 182 -11.25 21.49 12.79
C PHE A 182 -12.51 21.69 11.94
#